data_AF-A0A0L1KXB1-F1
#
_entry.id   AF-A0A0L1KXB1-F1
#
_cell.length_a   1.000
_cell.length_b   1.000
_cell.length_c   1.000
_cell.angle_alpha   90.00
_cell.angle_beta   90.00
_cell.angle_gamma   90.00
#
_symmetry.space_group_name_H-M   'P 1'
#
loop_
_entity.id
_entity.type
_entity.pdbx_description
1 polymer ?
#
loop_
_entity_poly.entity_id
_entity_poly.type
_entity_poly.pdbx_seq_one_letter_code
_entity_poly.pdbx_strand_id
1 'polypeptide(L)'
;MDRAVGQYIDGQCVRTRNSWWFFELCWGKYLGQFHYRDESSTVKEEEIYLFQSTSSDVPATFHYHSDGNAEPYLLYQYVNGSWCQEMNKNRTTEVRAYCNRPGGHMIPHLQFDIVQPNSCHHVVSLYTEALCSFAWFQPTIRTEFIDCFPLPSSDDSTGEVGSEST
;
A
#
# COMPACT_ATOMS: atom_id res chain seq x y z
N MET A 1 -1.30 1.93 19.95
CA MET A 1 -0.99 2.23 18.53
C MET A 1 -2.20 2.02 17.62
N ASP A 2 -3.15 1.21 18.07
CA ASP A 2 -4.27 0.62 17.32
C ASP A 2 -5.33 1.60 16.79
N ARG A 3 -5.25 2.89 17.15
CA ARG A 3 -6.22 3.93 16.73
C ARG A 3 -5.65 4.96 15.76
N ALA A 4 -4.38 4.84 15.39
CA ALA A 4 -3.66 5.82 14.59
C ALA A 4 -4.29 6.07 13.22
N VAL A 5 -4.87 5.06 12.57
CA VAL A 5 -5.59 5.24 11.29
C VAL A 5 -7.02 5.66 11.57
N GLY A 6 -7.71 4.92 12.45
CA GLY A 6 -9.11 5.16 12.78
C GLY A 6 -9.41 6.60 13.18
N GLN A 7 -8.57 7.24 14.00
CA GLN A 7 -8.80 8.63 14.42
C GLN A 7 -8.91 9.63 13.25
N TYR A 8 -8.23 9.38 12.12
CA TYR A 8 -8.17 10.33 11.00
C TYR A 8 -9.16 10.01 9.88
N ILE A 9 -9.53 8.74 9.72
CA ILE A 9 -10.38 8.30 8.61
C ILE A 9 -11.66 7.59 9.05
N ASP A 10 -12.03 7.68 10.34
CA ASP A 10 -13.27 7.08 10.85
C ASP A 10 -14.50 7.54 10.04
N GLY A 11 -15.31 6.56 9.62
CA GLY A 11 -16.50 6.82 8.82
C GLY A 11 -16.28 7.32 7.40
N GLN A 12 -15.03 7.59 6.98
CA GLN A 12 -14.72 7.94 5.60
C GLN A 12 -14.84 6.71 4.69
N CYS A 13 -15.33 6.94 3.48
CA CYS A 13 -15.44 5.92 2.46
C CYS A 13 -14.62 6.32 1.23
N VAL A 14 -13.86 5.38 0.70
CA VAL A 14 -13.09 5.53 -0.52
C VAL A 14 -13.51 4.47 -1.51
N ARG A 15 -13.46 4.82 -2.80
CA ARG A 15 -13.79 3.90 -3.88
C ARG A 15 -12.62 3.75 -4.83
N THR A 16 -12.49 2.54 -5.34
CA THR A 16 -11.64 2.24 -6.50
C THR A 16 -12.39 1.30 -7.43
N ARG A 17 -11.85 1.05 -8.61
CA ARG A 17 -12.39 0.05 -9.53
C ARG A 17 -11.26 -0.66 -10.25
N ASN A 18 -11.52 -1.89 -10.64
CA ASN A 18 -10.78 -2.51 -11.73
C ASN A 18 -11.68 -2.58 -12.97
N SER A 19 -11.32 -3.44 -13.93
CA SER A 19 -12.07 -3.57 -15.19
C SER A 19 -13.52 -4.03 -15.00
N TRP A 20 -13.81 -4.83 -13.97
CA TRP A 20 -15.13 -5.44 -13.77
C TRP A 20 -15.83 -5.00 -12.48
N TRP A 21 -15.07 -4.89 -11.39
CA TRP A 21 -15.60 -4.61 -10.06
C TRP A 21 -15.36 -3.16 -9.64
N PHE A 22 -16.38 -2.56 -9.05
CA PHE A 22 -16.23 -1.41 -8.16
C PHE A 22 -16.01 -1.91 -6.74
N PHE A 23 -15.17 -1.20 -6.00
CA PHE A 23 -14.91 -1.47 -4.60
C PHE A 23 -15.15 -0.21 -3.78
N GLU A 24 -15.71 -0.39 -2.60
CA GLU A 24 -15.90 0.69 -1.62
C GLU A 24 -15.42 0.21 -0.25
N LEU A 25 -14.40 0.90 0.27
CA LEU A 25 -13.91 0.73 1.62
C LEU A 25 -14.45 1.87 2.48
N CYS A 26 -15.34 1.55 3.42
CA CYS A 26 -15.77 2.46 4.49
C CYS A 26 -15.08 2.05 5.78
N TRP A 27 -14.17 2.89 6.27
CA TRP A 27 -13.35 2.56 7.43
C TRP A 27 -14.22 2.22 8.65
N GLY A 28 -13.88 1.11 9.32
CA GLY A 28 -14.60 0.60 10.48
C GLY A 28 -15.98 0.01 10.22
N LYS A 29 -16.43 -0.03 8.97
CA LYS A 29 -17.77 -0.52 8.60
C LYS A 29 -17.70 -1.71 7.66
N TYR A 30 -17.17 -1.54 6.46
CA TYR A 30 -17.15 -2.62 5.47
C TYR A 30 -16.16 -2.35 4.34
N LEU A 31 -15.82 -3.43 3.65
CA LEU A 31 -15.34 -3.39 2.28
C LEU A 31 -16.31 -4.16 1.41
N GLY A 32 -16.91 -3.49 0.44
CA GLY A 32 -17.83 -4.07 -0.53
C GLY A 32 -17.22 -4.12 -1.92
N GLN A 33 -17.54 -5.16 -2.68
CA GLN A 33 -17.38 -5.19 -4.14
C GLN A 33 -18.77 -5.25 -4.78
N PHE A 34 -18.93 -4.55 -5.90
CA PHE A 34 -20.17 -4.57 -6.66
C PHE A 34 -19.92 -4.24 -8.13
N HIS A 35 -20.84 -4.62 -9.00
CA HIS A 35 -20.91 -4.10 -10.36
C HIS A 35 -22.32 -3.59 -10.65
N TYR A 36 -22.40 -2.63 -11.56
CA TYR A 36 -23.68 -2.15 -12.06
C TYR A 36 -24.16 -3.07 -13.18
N ARG A 37 -25.48 -3.10 -13.40
CA ARG A 37 -26.08 -3.82 -14.52
C ARG A 37 -25.56 -3.32 -15.86
N ASP A 38 -25.50 -2.00 -15.99
CA ASP A 38 -25.01 -1.27 -17.17
C ASP A 38 -24.19 -0.06 -16.70
N GLU A 39 -23.30 0.47 -17.54
CA GLU A 39 -22.40 1.59 -17.16
C GLU A 39 -23.15 2.88 -16.77
N SER A 40 -24.35 3.09 -17.30
CA SER A 40 -25.22 4.25 -16.97
C SER A 40 -26.16 3.99 -15.80
N SER A 41 -26.20 2.77 -15.28
CA SER A 41 -27.08 2.38 -14.18
C SER A 41 -26.50 2.80 -12.84
N THR A 42 -27.39 3.17 -11.91
CA THR A 42 -27.07 3.36 -10.49
C THR A 42 -27.45 2.16 -9.64
N VAL A 43 -28.08 1.14 -10.25
CA VAL A 43 -28.54 -0.06 -9.57
C VAL A 43 -27.41 -1.09 -9.55
N LYS A 44 -26.93 -1.42 -8.34
CA LYS A 44 -25.98 -2.51 -8.12
C LYS A 44 -26.65 -3.84 -8.48
N GLU A 45 -26.07 -4.57 -9.42
CA GLU A 45 -26.60 -5.87 -9.84
C GLU A 45 -26.16 -6.97 -8.88
N GLU A 46 -24.89 -6.97 -8.50
CA GLU A 46 -24.33 -7.84 -7.47
C GLU A 46 -23.58 -7.00 -6.45
N GLU A 47 -23.79 -7.28 -5.15
CA GLU A 47 -23.07 -6.67 -4.04
C GLU A 47 -22.60 -7.74 -3.06
N ILE A 48 -21.28 -7.81 -2.87
CA ILE A 48 -20.61 -8.78 -2.00
C ILE A 48 -19.76 -8.01 -0.99
N TYR A 49 -19.89 -8.33 0.30
CA TYR A 49 -19.02 -7.78 1.32
C TYR A 49 -17.76 -8.66 1.48
N LEU A 50 -16.59 -8.07 1.31
CA LEU A 50 -15.29 -8.70 1.56
C LEU A 50 -14.96 -8.72 3.05
N PHE A 51 -15.48 -7.75 3.80
CA PHE A 51 -15.69 -7.83 5.23
C PHE A 51 -16.83 -6.90 5.65
N GLN A 52 -17.43 -7.21 6.81
CA GLN A 52 -18.26 -6.28 7.58
C GLN A 52 -17.73 -6.23 9.02
N SER A 53 -17.69 -5.03 9.58
CA SER A 53 -17.28 -4.77 10.96
C SER A 53 -18.33 -3.90 11.65
N THR A 54 -18.56 -4.18 12.93
CA THR A 54 -19.38 -3.35 13.81
C THR A 54 -18.55 -2.35 14.61
N SER A 55 -17.23 -2.37 14.45
CA SER A 55 -16.28 -1.53 15.16
C SER A 55 -15.12 -1.10 14.28
N SER A 56 -14.68 0.15 14.41
CA SER A 56 -13.41 0.64 13.85
C SER A 56 -12.19 0.27 14.68
N ASP A 57 -12.37 -0.27 15.89
CA ASP A 57 -11.31 -0.70 16.80
C ASP A 57 -10.83 -2.13 16.49
N VAL A 58 -10.47 -2.39 15.24
CA VAL A 58 -9.79 -3.65 14.86
C VAL A 58 -8.31 -3.52 15.21
N PRO A 59 -7.73 -4.46 15.98
CA PRO A 59 -6.32 -4.37 16.39
C PRO A 59 -5.41 -4.38 15.18
N ALA A 60 -4.39 -3.51 15.22
CA ALA A 60 -3.42 -3.35 14.15
C ALA A 60 -2.07 -3.92 14.59
N THR A 61 -1.44 -4.73 13.74
CA THR A 61 -0.06 -5.18 13.96
C THR A 61 0.89 -4.36 13.10
N PHE A 62 1.99 -3.88 13.67
CA PHE A 62 3.00 -3.16 12.90
C PHE A 62 3.96 -4.13 12.21
N HIS A 63 4.13 -3.99 10.90
CA HIS A 63 5.05 -4.77 10.09
C HIS A 63 6.16 -3.86 9.55
N TYR A 64 7.41 -4.24 9.84
CA TYR A 64 8.61 -3.54 9.41
C TYR A 64 9.63 -4.55 8.88
N HIS A 65 10.30 -4.19 7.80
CA HIS A 65 11.34 -5.00 7.17
C HIS A 65 12.71 -4.43 7.53
N SER A 66 13.50 -5.20 8.30
CA SER A 66 14.79 -4.76 8.87
C SER A 66 15.88 -4.48 7.84
N ASP A 67 15.76 -5.07 6.65
CA ASP A 67 16.64 -4.87 5.51
C ASP A 67 16.33 -3.59 4.72
N GLY A 68 15.21 -2.91 5.03
CA GLY A 68 14.78 -1.70 4.33
C GLY A 68 14.23 -1.95 2.93
N ASN A 69 14.05 -3.21 2.52
CA ASN A 69 13.64 -3.56 1.15
C ASN A 69 12.14 -3.39 0.90
N ALA A 70 11.34 -3.23 1.96
CA ALA A 70 9.90 -3.03 1.85
C ALA A 70 9.41 -1.95 2.82
N GLU A 71 8.44 -1.19 2.36
CA GLU A 71 7.83 -0.11 3.12
C GLU A 71 7.09 -0.67 4.35
N PRO A 72 7.28 -0.07 5.55
CA PRO A 72 6.52 -0.48 6.73
C PRO A 72 5.01 -0.26 6.54
N TYR A 73 4.19 -1.02 7.27
CA TYR A 73 2.73 -0.85 7.26
C TYR A 73 2.07 -1.34 8.55
N LEU A 74 0.84 -0.87 8.79
CA LEU A 74 -0.07 -1.49 9.76
C LEU A 74 -0.93 -2.56 9.08
N LEU A 75 -0.99 -3.75 9.68
CA LEU A 75 -1.86 -4.84 9.24
C LEU A 75 -3.12 -4.91 10.09
N TYR A 76 -4.28 -4.83 9.44
CA TYR A 76 -5.58 -5.13 10.00
C TYR A 76 -6.13 -6.39 9.36
N GLN A 77 -6.65 -7.31 10.16
CA GLN A 77 -7.19 -8.59 9.68
C GLN A 77 -8.71 -8.64 9.88
N TYR A 78 -9.44 -8.87 8.79
CA TYR A 78 -10.89 -8.98 8.79
C TYR A 78 -11.34 -10.36 8.30
N VAL A 79 -12.26 -10.99 9.04
CA VAL A 79 -12.69 -12.38 8.80
C VAL A 79 -14.18 -12.57 8.52
N ASN A 80 -14.99 -11.52 8.69
CA ASN A 80 -16.45 -11.57 8.60
C ASN A 80 -16.97 -11.07 7.24
N GLY A 81 -16.39 -11.55 6.14
CA GLY A 81 -16.94 -11.31 4.79
C GLY A 81 -18.12 -12.22 4.45
N SER A 82 -18.81 -11.91 3.37
CA SER A 82 -19.88 -12.73 2.80
C SER A 82 -19.39 -14.15 2.51
N TRP A 83 -20.30 -15.13 2.66
CA TRP A 83 -20.03 -16.54 2.42
C TRP A 83 -19.49 -16.78 1.01
N CYS A 84 -18.35 -17.46 0.92
CA CYS A 84 -17.74 -17.88 -0.34
C CYS A 84 -18.04 -19.36 -0.58
N GLN A 85 -18.80 -19.63 -1.64
CA GLN A 85 -19.20 -20.99 -2.02
C GLN A 85 -17.99 -21.83 -2.46
N GLU A 86 -17.06 -21.26 -3.23
CA GLU A 86 -15.89 -21.96 -3.78
C GLU A 86 -14.98 -22.53 -2.69
N MET A 87 -14.76 -21.76 -1.62
CA MET A 87 -13.88 -22.13 -0.51
C MET A 87 -14.64 -22.70 0.69
N ASN A 88 -15.98 -22.74 0.62
CA ASN A 88 -16.86 -23.16 1.70
C ASN A 88 -16.56 -22.47 3.05
N LYS A 89 -16.27 -21.16 3.01
CA LYS A 89 -15.92 -20.33 4.17
C LYS A 89 -16.26 -18.87 3.94
N ASN A 90 -16.24 -18.04 4.99
CA ASN A 90 -16.36 -16.59 4.84
C ASN A 90 -15.12 -16.00 4.14
N ARG A 91 -15.35 -14.96 3.34
CA ARG A 91 -14.25 -14.17 2.75
C ARG A 91 -13.43 -13.50 3.84
N THR A 92 -12.13 -13.37 3.58
CA THR A 92 -11.18 -12.71 4.47
C THR A 92 -10.49 -11.57 3.73
N THR A 93 -10.08 -10.56 4.50
CA THR A 93 -9.38 -9.38 3.96
C THR A 93 -8.26 -8.97 4.91
N GLU A 94 -7.06 -8.77 4.36
CA GLU A 94 -5.97 -8.04 5.00
C GLU A 94 -6.00 -6.59 4.51
N VAL A 95 -6.03 -5.63 5.41
CA VAL A 95 -5.81 -4.22 5.08
C VAL A 95 -4.43 -3.81 5.57
N ARG A 96 -3.55 -3.47 4.62
CA ARG A 96 -2.20 -2.99 4.86
C ARG A 96 -2.19 -1.49 4.67
N ALA A 97 -2.04 -0.73 5.75
CA ALA A 97 -2.07 0.72 5.72
C ALA A 97 -0.65 1.29 5.70
N TYR A 98 -0.35 2.05 4.63
CA TYR A 98 0.93 2.67 4.32
C TYR A 98 0.84 4.19 4.49
N CYS A 99 1.98 4.82 4.79
CA CYS A 99 2.10 6.27 4.74
C CYS A 99 2.06 6.74 3.28
N ASN A 100 1.14 7.65 2.97
CA ASN A 100 1.14 8.35 1.68
C ASN A 100 1.72 9.75 1.87
N ARG A 101 2.93 10.03 1.36
CA ARG A 101 3.46 11.41 1.27
C ARG A 101 3.18 11.92 -0.14
N PRO A 102 2.11 12.67 -0.39
CA PRO A 102 1.88 13.17 -1.73
C PRO A 102 2.99 14.15 -2.13
N GLY A 103 3.67 13.86 -3.24
CA GLY A 103 4.70 14.72 -3.83
C GLY A 103 4.16 15.98 -4.51
N GLY A 104 2.93 16.41 -4.19
CA GLY A 104 2.24 17.56 -4.77
C GLY A 104 0.72 17.50 -4.61
N HIS A 105 0.03 18.60 -4.93
CA HIS A 105 -1.42 18.80 -4.71
C HIS A 105 -2.38 17.87 -5.47
N MET A 106 -1.89 16.96 -6.31
CA MET A 106 -2.72 16.14 -7.21
C MET A 106 -2.94 14.69 -6.75
N ILE A 107 -2.29 14.24 -5.67
CA ILE A 107 -2.43 12.86 -5.18
C ILE A 107 -3.48 12.83 -4.05
N PRO A 108 -4.49 11.96 -4.12
CA PRO A 108 -5.49 11.84 -3.06
C PRO A 108 -4.87 11.54 -1.69
N HIS A 109 -5.31 12.25 -0.65
CA HIS A 109 -4.87 12.02 0.74
C HIS A 109 -5.25 10.63 1.28
N LEU A 110 -6.24 9.97 0.64
CA LEU A 110 -6.71 8.64 0.98
C LEU A 110 -7.09 7.89 -0.30
N GLN A 111 -6.41 6.78 -0.57
CA GLN A 111 -6.69 5.89 -1.70
C GLN A 111 -6.35 4.45 -1.33
N PHE A 112 -6.86 3.48 -2.08
CA PHE A 112 -6.45 2.10 -1.89
C PHE A 112 -6.43 1.30 -3.19
N ASP A 113 -5.60 0.28 -3.19
CA ASP A 113 -5.58 -0.79 -4.19
C ASP A 113 -6.03 -2.10 -3.56
N ILE A 114 -6.51 -3.03 -4.38
CA ILE A 114 -6.97 -4.33 -3.93
C ILE A 114 -6.56 -5.43 -4.90
N VAL A 115 -6.09 -6.54 -4.34
CA VAL A 115 -5.78 -7.77 -5.07
C VAL A 115 -6.39 -8.98 -4.38
N GLN A 116 -6.71 -10.01 -5.15
CA GLN A 116 -7.20 -11.31 -4.66
C GLN A 116 -6.13 -12.37 -4.95
N PRO A 117 -5.11 -12.53 -4.08
CA PRO A 117 -4.00 -13.45 -4.34
C PRO A 117 -4.44 -14.93 -4.31
N ASN A 118 -5.54 -15.25 -3.61
CA ASN A 118 -6.13 -16.58 -3.56
C ASN A 118 -7.66 -16.45 -3.51
N SER A 119 -8.39 -17.49 -3.95
CA SER A 119 -9.85 -17.49 -3.93
C SER A 119 -10.41 -17.08 -2.56
N CYS A 120 -11.26 -16.05 -2.56
CA CYS A 120 -11.93 -15.52 -1.38
C CYS A 120 -11.04 -14.96 -0.26
N HIS A 121 -9.78 -14.65 -0.58
CA HIS A 121 -8.86 -13.91 0.26
C HIS A 121 -8.37 -12.66 -0.48
N HIS A 122 -8.45 -11.51 0.18
CA HIS A 122 -8.17 -10.22 -0.43
C HIS A 122 -7.11 -9.47 0.37
N VAL A 123 -6.27 -8.74 -0.33
CA VAL A 123 -5.26 -7.85 0.26
C VAL A 123 -5.53 -6.45 -0.27
N VAL A 124 -5.77 -5.52 0.66
CA VAL A 124 -5.97 -4.10 0.40
C VAL A 124 -4.72 -3.34 0.80
N SER A 125 -4.17 -2.55 -0.10
CA SER A 125 -3.12 -1.57 0.19
C SER A 125 -3.76 -0.20 0.35
N LEU A 126 -3.92 0.27 1.58
CA LEU A 126 -4.50 1.57 1.92
C LEU A 126 -3.39 2.61 2.09
N TYR A 127 -3.44 3.70 1.34
CA TYR A 127 -2.46 4.77 1.40
C TYR A 127 -3.10 6.00 2.05
N THR A 128 -2.51 6.47 3.16
CA THR A 128 -3.02 7.62 3.90
C THR A 128 -1.91 8.48 4.49
N GLU A 129 -2.07 9.80 4.44
CA GLU A 129 -1.18 10.75 5.11
C GLU A 129 -1.21 10.66 6.63
N ALA A 130 -2.30 10.15 7.22
CA ALA A 130 -2.48 10.05 8.66
C ALA A 130 -1.30 9.33 9.34
N LEU A 131 -0.71 8.37 8.61
CA LEU A 131 0.40 7.55 9.08
C LEU A 131 1.76 8.24 8.97
N CYS A 132 1.90 9.26 8.14
CA CYS A 132 3.20 9.85 7.81
C CYS A 132 3.83 10.69 8.92
N SER A 133 3.04 11.17 9.89
CA SER A 133 3.55 11.92 11.03
C SER A 133 4.22 11.02 12.08
N PHE A 134 3.95 9.72 12.04
CA PHE A 134 4.47 8.79 13.02
C PHE A 134 5.94 8.41 12.74
N ALA A 135 6.77 8.41 13.79
CA ALA A 135 8.21 8.18 13.69
C ALA A 135 8.60 6.88 12.97
N TRP A 136 7.79 5.83 13.09
CA TRP A 136 8.01 4.51 12.52
C TRP A 136 7.70 4.41 11.02
N PHE A 137 7.02 5.42 10.45
CA PHE A 137 6.85 5.60 9.01
C PHE A 137 7.81 6.64 8.42
N GLN A 138 8.66 7.26 9.25
CA GLN A 138 9.70 8.14 8.74
C GLN A 138 10.82 7.31 8.11
N PRO A 139 11.30 7.67 6.90
CA PRO A 139 12.41 6.98 6.29
C PRO A 139 13.61 7.06 7.24
N THR A 140 14.23 5.92 7.50
CA THR A 140 15.53 5.90 8.17
C THR A 140 16.53 6.47 7.16
N ILE A 141 16.98 7.71 7.37
CA ILE A 141 18.00 8.33 6.51
C ILE A 141 19.28 7.52 6.69
N ARG A 142 19.55 6.59 5.77
CA ARG A 142 20.86 6.00 5.58
C ARG A 142 21.59 6.85 4.56
N THR A 143 22.39 7.80 5.05
CA THR A 143 23.32 8.53 4.19
C THR A 143 24.47 7.60 3.85
N GLU A 144 24.40 6.92 2.71
CA GLU A 144 25.57 6.28 2.11
C GLU A 144 26.38 7.36 1.38
N PHE A 145 27.66 7.52 1.74
CA PHE A 145 28.54 8.45 1.05
C PHE A 145 29.00 7.82 -0.26
N ILE A 146 28.73 8.50 -1.38
CA ILE A 146 29.26 8.14 -2.68
C ILE A 146 30.46 9.02 -2.96
N ASP A 147 31.66 8.43 -2.92
CA ASP A 147 32.88 9.08 -3.35
C ASP A 147 32.96 9.06 -4.88
N CYS A 148 32.77 10.22 -5.49
CA CYS A 148 32.92 10.41 -6.93
C CYS A 148 34.38 10.73 -7.25
N PHE A 149 34.99 9.96 -8.15
CA PHE A 149 36.32 10.26 -8.68
C PHE A 149 36.22 10.79 -10.12
N PRO A 150 37.03 11.79 -10.50
CA PRO A 150 37.07 12.28 -11.87
C PRO A 150 37.53 11.18 -12.82
N LEU A 151 36.90 11.08 -13.99
CA LEU A 151 37.37 10.20 -15.05
C LEU A 151 38.69 10.72 -15.61
N PRO A 152 39.68 9.85 -15.91
CA PRO A 152 40.90 10.28 -16.56
C PRO A 152 40.55 10.90 -17.92
N SER A 153 41.04 12.13 -18.14
CA SER A 153 40.92 12.81 -19.44
C SER A 153 41.65 12.01 -20.50
N SER A 154 41.04 11.86 -21.69
CA SER A 154 41.56 11.11 -22.83
C SER A 154 42.82 11.71 -23.49
N ASP A 155 43.49 12.66 -22.84
CA ASP A 155 44.60 13.44 -23.40
C ASP A 155 45.93 13.19 -22.68
N ASP A 156 46.13 12.02 -22.06
CA ASP A 156 47.46 11.61 -21.59
C ASP A 156 48.04 10.51 -22.49
N SER A 157 48.48 10.94 -23.67
CA SER A 157 49.26 10.14 -24.61
C SER A 157 50.58 10.81 -24.96
N THR A 158 51.47 10.94 -23.97
CA THR A 158 52.91 11.19 -24.15
C THR A 158 53.62 10.64 -22.91
N GLY A 159 54.29 9.49 -22.90
CA GLY A 159 55.49 9.17 -23.67
C GLY A 159 56.73 9.42 -22.81
N GLU A 160 57.22 8.40 -22.09
CA GLU A 160 58.61 8.41 -21.58
C GLU A 160 59.30 7.06 -21.85
N VAL A 161 60.35 7.17 -22.67
CA VAL A 161 61.40 6.19 -22.92
C VAL A 161 62.35 6.22 -21.72
N GLY A 162 62.69 5.03 -21.19
CA GLY A 162 63.71 4.87 -20.16
C GLY A 162 64.17 3.43 -20.03
N SER A 163 65.01 2.99 -20.96
CA SER A 163 65.79 1.75 -20.86
C SER A 163 67.05 2.01 -20.04
N GLU A 164 67.31 1.21 -18.99
CA GLU A 164 68.61 1.17 -18.31
C GLU A 164 69.21 -0.25 -18.34
N SER A 165 70.37 -0.31 -19.00
CA SER A 165 71.52 -1.22 -19.01
C SER A 165 71.50 -2.55 -18.24
N THR A 166 71.83 -3.64 -18.95
CA THR A 166 73.07 -4.44 -18.75
C THR A 166 73.43 -5.13 -20.05
#